data_AF-A0A453QG99-F1
#
_entry.id   AF-A0A453QG99-F1
#
_cell.length_a   1.000
_cell.length_b   1.000
_cell.length_c   1.000
_cell.angle_alpha   90.00
_cell.angle_beta   90.00
_cell.angle_gamma   90.00
#
_symmetry.space_group_name_H-M   'P 1'
#
loop_
_entity.id
_entity.type
_entity.pdbx_description
1 polymer ?
#
loop_
_entity_poly.entity_id
_entity_poly.type
_entity_poly.pdbx_seq_one_letter_code
_entity_poly.pdbx_strand_id
1 'polypeptide(L)'
;MSISPDAPSRGGAACLRQNMTEDDEDYAQWMVDSVHETNIRPSDSNSTILRDIEYRSSDGCMDISNPVYRFDLTPYESVFRDGFKGRFEMNTPNSIYCNLELYLNHGVMPTTITRRPDNYIFFSTTLSRSWFPNMRQARIYRYEIYAPGGIWLAQTFRERETSPYVSLDEDEVAFLVGIAPQYIRSAQAFRLIPGRNVGCGERPEDVLYINRNFNPQSHPPRDIPIIHLIMEYTDHNNQTRPLRIQYVPEEIESMWPYRRSLGTTNDVPIEYYAEGVAHNTSYIDSTFRSTYWNEVYIFVKEKYVLVNYVPGSTNDRILNSPHYIGDSFPFLAGTAFAEYGIDASFDSHSSAEAIIFSGNLCTRINFAPKTTGGYIVEGITTIRQMFPFSEGPSSRRG
;
A
#
# COMPACT_ATOMS: atom_id res chain seq x y z
N MET A 1 -11.74 0.04 -21.44
CA MET A 1 -10.75 -1.03 -21.34
C MET A 1 -10.17 -1.03 -19.93
N SER A 2 -9.60 -2.14 -19.46
CA SER A 2 -8.77 -2.11 -18.25
C SER A 2 -7.40 -1.56 -18.61
N ILE A 3 -6.83 -0.74 -17.73
CA ILE A 3 -5.57 -0.04 -17.98
C ILE A 3 -4.37 -0.98 -17.86
N SER A 4 -3.46 -0.93 -18.84
CA SER A 4 -2.24 -1.74 -18.83
C SER A 4 -1.39 -1.43 -17.58
N PRO A 5 -0.75 -2.43 -16.94
CA PRO A 5 0.21 -2.19 -15.85
C PRO A 5 1.34 -1.24 -16.24
N ASP A 6 1.75 -1.27 -17.52
CA ASP A 6 2.88 -0.51 -18.04
C ASP A 6 2.48 0.88 -18.60
N ALA A 7 1.19 1.22 -18.58
CA ALA A 7 0.71 2.50 -19.10
C ALA A 7 1.04 3.63 -18.10
N PRO A 8 1.66 4.75 -18.54
CA PRO A 8 1.95 5.88 -17.64
C PRO A 8 0.68 6.45 -16.99
N SER A 9 -0.42 6.51 -17.76
CA SER A 9 -1.76 6.90 -17.30
C SER A 9 -2.27 6.10 -16.10
N ARG A 10 -1.69 4.92 -15.80
CA ARG A 10 -2.02 4.11 -14.61
C ARG A 10 -1.82 4.87 -13.31
N GLY A 11 -0.85 5.79 -13.26
CA GLY A 11 -0.60 6.66 -12.11
C GLY A 11 -1.78 7.56 -11.74
N GLY A 12 -2.62 7.93 -12.71
CA GLY A 12 -3.79 8.80 -12.55
C GLY A 12 -5.15 8.07 -12.58
N ALA A 13 -5.17 6.75 -12.76
CA ALA A 13 -6.42 6.02 -13.05
C ALA A 13 -7.28 5.68 -11.82
N ALA A 14 -6.76 5.86 -10.60
CA ALA A 14 -7.44 5.44 -9.37
C ALA A 14 -8.80 6.13 -9.16
N CYS A 15 -8.96 7.38 -9.60
CA CYS A 15 -10.21 8.13 -9.44
C CYS A 15 -11.29 7.74 -10.47
N LEU A 16 -10.92 6.97 -11.50
CA LEU A 16 -11.77 6.62 -12.63
C LEU A 16 -12.38 5.23 -12.44
N ARG A 17 -13.64 5.09 -12.87
CA ARG A 17 -14.32 3.79 -12.88
C ARG A 17 -13.86 3.01 -14.09
N GLN A 18 -13.67 1.70 -13.94
CA GLN A 18 -13.42 0.81 -15.06
C GLN A 18 -14.72 0.13 -15.50
N ASN A 19 -14.91 -0.18 -16.78
CA ASN A 19 -13.97 -0.02 -17.91
C ASN A 19 -13.79 1.47 -18.33
N MET A 20 -12.54 1.91 -18.47
CA MET A 20 -12.23 3.29 -18.89
C MET A 20 -12.50 3.49 -20.39
N THR A 21 -12.94 4.69 -20.77
CA THR A 21 -12.97 5.16 -22.16
C THR A 21 -11.59 5.68 -22.60
N GLU A 22 -11.44 6.02 -23.88
CA GLU A 22 -10.23 6.68 -24.39
C GLU A 22 -10.06 8.07 -23.74
N ASP A 23 -11.16 8.83 -23.61
CA ASP A 23 -11.18 10.13 -22.89
C ASP A 23 -10.74 9.99 -21.42
N ASP A 24 -11.14 8.90 -20.75
CA ASP A 24 -10.71 8.61 -19.37
C ASP A 24 -9.20 8.35 -19.29
N GLU A 25 -8.64 7.64 -20.28
CA GLU A 25 -7.21 7.35 -20.36
C GLU A 25 -6.39 8.62 -20.65
N ASP A 26 -6.85 9.44 -21.58
CA ASP A 26 -6.26 10.76 -21.88
C ASP A 26 -6.30 11.68 -20.65
N TYR A 27 -7.41 11.68 -19.91
CA TYR A 27 -7.52 12.45 -18.68
C TYR A 27 -6.56 11.95 -17.59
N ALA A 28 -6.44 10.63 -17.43
CA ALA A 28 -5.49 10.02 -16.50
C ALA A 28 -4.04 10.36 -16.87
N GLN A 29 -3.70 10.31 -18.15
CA GLN A 29 -2.39 10.71 -18.67
C GLN A 29 -2.11 12.18 -18.41
N TRP A 30 -3.05 13.07 -18.72
CA TRP A 30 -2.91 14.50 -18.48
C TRP A 30 -2.62 14.85 -17.02
N MET A 31 -3.26 14.15 -16.07
CA MET A 31 -2.98 14.36 -14.64
C MET A 31 -1.55 13.95 -14.27
N VAL A 32 -1.09 12.80 -14.77
CA VAL A 32 0.27 12.30 -14.54
C VAL A 32 1.30 13.28 -15.12
N ASP A 33 1.08 13.74 -16.36
CA ASP A 33 1.96 14.68 -17.04
C ASP A 33 2.01 16.03 -16.33
N SER A 34 0.86 16.55 -15.89
CA SER A 34 0.78 17.82 -15.15
C SER A 34 1.55 17.79 -13.84
N VAL A 35 1.47 16.66 -13.12
CA VAL A 35 2.26 16.45 -11.89
C VAL A 35 3.75 16.30 -12.24
N HIS A 36 4.09 15.54 -13.28
CA HIS A 36 5.48 15.37 -13.72
C HIS A 36 6.11 16.73 -14.11
N GLU A 37 5.50 17.49 -15.01
CA GLU A 37 6.00 18.80 -15.48
C GLU A 37 6.12 19.86 -14.38
N THR A 38 5.26 19.80 -13.37
CA THR A 38 5.27 20.75 -12.25
C THR A 38 6.44 20.48 -11.30
N ASN A 39 6.79 19.21 -11.10
CA ASN A 39 7.74 18.79 -10.07
C ASN A 39 9.13 18.44 -10.62
N ILE A 40 9.24 18.14 -11.91
CA ILE A 40 10.46 17.75 -12.61
C ILE A 40 10.74 18.82 -13.68
N ARG A 41 11.88 19.50 -13.61
CA ARG A 41 12.30 20.48 -14.63
C ARG A 41 13.77 20.30 -15.08
N PRO A 42 14.12 20.78 -16.28
CA PRO A 42 15.41 20.51 -16.91
C PRO A 42 16.60 21.09 -16.14
N SER A 43 17.74 20.43 -16.32
CA SER A 43 19.04 20.48 -15.63
C SER A 43 19.73 21.83 -15.34
N ASP A 44 19.12 22.98 -15.61
CA ASP A 44 19.81 24.28 -15.65
C ASP A 44 19.41 25.28 -14.54
N SER A 45 18.57 24.89 -13.57
CA SER A 45 18.20 25.77 -12.44
C SER A 45 18.63 25.20 -11.07
N ASN A 46 19.33 26.03 -10.28
CA ASN A 46 19.81 25.76 -8.92
C ASN A 46 18.69 25.69 -7.85
N SER A 47 17.48 25.26 -8.21
CA SER A 47 16.35 25.10 -7.30
C SER A 47 16.06 23.61 -7.09
N THR A 48 15.61 23.25 -5.89
CA THR A 48 15.25 21.91 -5.43
C THR A 48 14.31 21.17 -6.41
N ILE A 49 14.85 20.29 -7.26
CA ILE A 49 14.11 19.52 -8.28
C ILE A 49 14.13 18.02 -7.93
N LEU A 50 12.98 17.35 -8.08
CA LEU A 50 12.90 15.88 -8.01
C LEU A 50 13.51 15.27 -9.27
N ARG A 51 14.29 14.19 -9.14
CA ARG A 51 14.85 13.48 -10.31
C ARG A 51 13.78 12.75 -11.09
N ASP A 52 12.85 12.13 -10.37
CA ASP A 52 11.72 11.39 -10.90
C ASP A 52 10.60 11.33 -9.84
N ILE A 53 9.42 10.86 -10.23
CA ILE A 53 8.29 10.56 -9.34
C ILE A 53 8.10 9.05 -9.29
N GLU A 54 8.26 8.48 -8.11
CA GLU A 54 8.18 7.04 -7.90
C GLU A 54 6.73 6.65 -7.60
N TYR A 55 6.12 5.83 -8.47
CA TYR A 55 4.81 5.21 -8.24
C TYR A 55 4.98 3.83 -7.61
N ARG A 56 3.93 3.32 -6.94
CA ARG A 56 3.90 1.91 -6.51
C ARG A 56 4.04 0.99 -7.73
N SER A 57 4.79 -0.10 -7.57
CA SER A 57 5.00 -1.06 -8.65
C SER A 57 3.67 -1.67 -9.10
N SER A 58 3.42 -1.57 -10.41
CA SER A 58 2.32 -2.23 -11.11
C SER A 58 2.73 -3.60 -11.65
N ASP A 59 3.99 -4.03 -11.45
CA ASP A 59 4.50 -5.32 -11.91
C ASP A 59 3.60 -6.44 -11.38
N GLY A 60 3.14 -7.34 -12.26
CA GLY A 60 2.23 -8.40 -11.87
C GLY A 60 0.87 -7.94 -11.31
N CYS A 61 0.50 -6.65 -11.47
CA CYS A 61 -0.65 -5.99 -10.84
C CYS A 61 -0.51 -5.79 -9.32
N MET A 62 0.71 -5.65 -8.78
CA MET A 62 0.95 -5.54 -7.34
C MET A 62 0.30 -4.30 -6.71
N ASP A 63 0.23 -3.16 -7.40
CA ASP A 63 -0.46 -1.94 -6.96
C ASP A 63 -1.97 -2.13 -6.67
N ILE A 64 -2.63 -3.05 -7.38
CA ILE A 64 -4.04 -3.44 -7.17
C ILE A 64 -4.20 -4.79 -6.46
N SER A 65 -3.09 -5.42 -6.05
CA SER A 65 -3.08 -6.65 -5.25
C SER A 65 -2.70 -6.39 -3.80
N ASN A 66 -1.92 -5.33 -3.54
CA ASN A 66 -1.50 -4.88 -2.23
C ASN A 66 -2.38 -3.72 -1.72
N PRO A 67 -2.80 -3.76 -0.44
CA PRO A 67 -3.67 -2.73 0.10
C PRO A 67 -2.89 -1.46 0.41
N VAL A 68 -3.58 -0.33 0.29
CA VAL A 68 -3.27 0.89 1.05
C VAL A 68 -4.45 1.19 1.96
N TYR A 69 -4.18 1.93 3.03
CA TYR A 69 -5.17 2.24 4.03
C TYR A 69 -5.48 3.72 4.06
N ARG A 70 -6.75 4.02 4.36
CA ARG A 70 -7.17 5.37 4.64
C ARG A 70 -8.00 5.43 5.90
N PHE A 71 -7.65 6.35 6.78
CA PHE A 71 -8.49 6.71 7.91
C PHE A 71 -9.32 7.94 7.54
N ASP A 72 -10.64 7.86 7.64
CA ASP A 72 -11.56 8.95 7.25
C ASP A 72 -12.78 9.01 8.17
N LEU A 73 -13.33 10.21 8.36
CA LEU A 73 -14.56 10.42 9.14
C LEU A 73 -15.82 10.15 8.31
N THR A 74 -15.70 10.15 6.98
CA THR A 74 -16.79 9.86 6.06
C THR A 74 -17.29 8.43 6.29
N PRO A 75 -18.61 8.20 6.48
CA PRO A 75 -19.16 6.87 6.66
C PRO A 75 -19.01 5.96 5.44
N TYR A 76 -18.91 4.66 5.68
CA TYR A 76 -18.64 3.66 4.65
C TYR A 76 -19.75 3.59 3.60
N GLU A 77 -21.00 3.89 3.97
CA GLU A 77 -22.13 3.91 3.04
C GLU A 77 -21.93 4.95 1.93
N SER A 78 -21.38 6.11 2.28
CA SER A 78 -21.08 7.15 1.30
C SER A 78 -19.86 6.80 0.47
N VAL A 79 -18.80 6.28 1.11
CA VAL A 79 -17.54 5.94 0.43
C VAL A 79 -17.73 4.77 -0.54
N PHE A 80 -18.48 3.73 -0.17
CA PHE A 80 -18.74 2.58 -1.04
C PHE A 80 -19.64 2.92 -2.24
N ARG A 81 -20.49 3.96 -2.11
CA ARG A 81 -21.34 4.44 -3.20
C ARG A 81 -20.59 5.37 -4.15
N ASP A 82 -19.88 6.35 -3.59
CA ASP A 82 -19.38 7.50 -4.33
C ASP A 82 -17.86 7.46 -4.57
N GLY A 83 -17.14 6.61 -3.83
CA GLY A 83 -15.69 6.63 -3.74
C GLY A 83 -15.19 7.80 -2.90
N PHE A 84 -13.88 7.96 -2.88
CA PHE A 84 -13.25 9.17 -2.41
C PHE A 84 -13.08 10.15 -3.55
N LYS A 85 -13.66 11.34 -3.40
CA LYS A 85 -13.51 12.43 -4.36
C LYS A 85 -12.69 13.53 -3.72
N GLY A 86 -11.54 13.84 -4.29
CA GLY A 86 -10.91 15.14 -4.10
C GLY A 86 -11.73 16.22 -4.77
N ARG A 87 -11.46 17.47 -4.39
CA ARG A 87 -12.17 18.62 -4.92
C ARG A 87 -11.43 19.09 -6.17
N PHE A 88 -12.18 19.24 -7.25
CA PHE A 88 -11.67 19.74 -8.53
C PHE A 88 -11.27 21.21 -8.40
N GLU A 89 -10.22 21.55 -9.14
CA GLU A 89 -9.56 22.85 -9.25
C GLU A 89 -10.59 23.98 -9.46
N MET A 90 -11.04 24.60 -8.36
CA MET A 90 -12.05 25.66 -8.48
C MET A 90 -11.45 27.00 -8.90
N ASN A 91 -10.11 27.21 -8.83
CA ASN A 91 -9.35 28.38 -9.36
C ASN A 91 -7.82 28.32 -9.07
N THR A 92 -7.25 27.17 -8.70
CA THR A 92 -5.84 27.08 -8.28
C THR A 92 -4.94 26.88 -9.50
N PRO A 93 -3.80 27.57 -9.67
CA PRO A 93 -2.89 27.28 -10.79
C PRO A 93 -2.20 25.91 -10.63
N ASN A 94 -1.95 25.21 -11.74
CA ASN A 94 -1.21 23.93 -11.78
C ASN A 94 0.11 23.95 -10.99
N SER A 95 0.84 25.09 -11.01
CA SER A 95 2.09 25.27 -10.26
C SER A 95 1.95 25.12 -8.74
N ILE A 96 0.72 25.20 -8.22
CA ILE A 96 0.35 24.95 -6.83
C ILE A 96 -0.43 23.63 -6.75
N TYR A 97 -1.43 23.44 -7.61
CA TYR A 97 -2.35 22.29 -7.57
C TYR A 97 -1.63 20.95 -7.72
N CYS A 98 -0.64 20.89 -8.59
CA CYS A 98 0.13 19.69 -8.91
C CYS A 98 1.47 19.61 -8.17
N ASN A 99 1.78 20.53 -7.24
CA ASN A 99 3.09 20.62 -6.62
C ASN A 99 3.20 19.72 -5.38
N LEU A 100 3.99 18.65 -5.48
CA LEU A 100 4.20 17.66 -4.43
C LEU A 100 4.93 18.24 -3.22
N GLU A 101 5.91 19.13 -3.45
CA GLU A 101 6.66 19.74 -2.36
C GLU A 101 5.78 20.72 -1.56
N LEU A 102 4.96 21.52 -2.24
CA LEU A 102 3.98 22.37 -1.57
C LEU A 102 2.92 21.53 -0.85
N TYR A 103 2.46 20.44 -1.48
CA TYR A 103 1.55 19.49 -0.86
C TYR A 103 2.16 18.88 0.40
N LEU A 104 3.44 18.51 0.43
CA LEU A 104 4.08 17.99 1.64
C LEU A 104 4.34 19.06 2.71
N ASN A 105 4.73 20.27 2.31
CA ASN A 105 5.01 21.37 3.23
C ASN A 105 3.74 22.01 3.83
N HIS A 106 2.63 22.02 3.09
CA HIS A 106 1.35 22.64 3.49
C HIS A 106 0.23 21.64 3.74
N GLY A 107 0.36 20.42 3.20
CA GLY A 107 -0.52 19.32 3.47
C GLY A 107 -0.18 18.80 4.85
N VAL A 108 -1.10 19.07 5.75
CA VAL A 108 -1.73 18.01 6.54
C VAL A 108 -1.19 16.63 6.15
N MET A 109 -0.19 16.16 6.90
CA MET A 109 0.10 14.74 7.03
C MET A 109 -1.22 14.00 7.30
N PRO A 110 -1.33 12.69 7.03
CA PRO A 110 -2.46 11.86 7.47
C PRO A 110 -3.05 12.25 8.85
N THR A 111 -2.23 12.77 9.77
CA THR A 111 -2.57 13.37 11.06
C THR A 111 -3.72 14.40 11.13
N THR A 112 -4.09 15.15 10.07
CA THR A 112 -5.09 16.24 10.18
C THR A 112 -6.32 16.06 9.30
N ILE A 113 -7.14 15.04 9.57
CA ILE A 113 -8.39 14.76 8.80
C ILE A 113 -9.39 15.93 8.76
N THR A 114 -9.23 16.96 9.61
CA THR A 114 -10.20 18.04 9.76
C THR A 114 -10.05 19.23 8.82
N ARG A 115 -8.92 19.43 8.11
CA ARG A 115 -8.74 20.58 7.19
C ARG A 115 -7.69 20.34 6.11
N ARG A 116 -8.02 19.61 5.05
CA ARG A 116 -7.16 19.66 3.85
C ARG A 116 -7.38 21.00 3.15
N PRO A 117 -6.31 21.74 2.79
CA PRO A 117 -6.45 22.90 1.92
C PRO A 117 -7.01 22.44 0.57
N ASP A 118 -8.04 23.13 0.05
CA ASP A 118 -8.77 22.82 -1.20
C ASP A 118 -7.91 22.99 -2.48
N ASN A 119 -6.57 22.95 -2.36
CA ASN A 119 -5.64 23.50 -3.34
C ASN A 119 -4.70 22.47 -3.95
N TYR A 120 -4.87 21.16 -3.70
CA TYR A 120 -3.96 20.12 -4.20
C TYR A 120 -4.70 18.96 -4.85
N ILE A 121 -4.11 18.39 -5.90
CA ILE A 121 -4.63 17.22 -6.61
C ILE A 121 -4.49 15.93 -5.80
N PHE A 122 -3.68 15.92 -4.75
CA PHE A 122 -3.28 14.69 -4.06
C PHE A 122 -4.28 14.21 -3.00
N PHE A 123 -4.47 12.89 -2.98
CA PHE A 123 -5.32 12.18 -2.05
C PHE A 123 -4.51 11.17 -1.24
N SER A 124 -4.20 11.54 0.00
CA SER A 124 -3.37 10.76 0.92
C SER A 124 -3.96 9.42 1.35
N THR A 125 -3.10 8.39 1.39
CA THR A 125 -3.30 7.08 2.01
C THR A 125 -1.97 6.63 2.65
N THR A 126 -1.98 5.57 3.44
CA THR A 126 -0.80 5.04 4.13
C THR A 126 -0.64 3.54 3.86
N LEU A 127 0.60 3.05 3.83
CA LEU A 127 0.87 1.61 3.86
C LEU A 127 0.51 0.99 5.21
N SER A 128 0.55 1.77 6.29
CA SER A 128 0.38 1.21 7.62
C SER A 128 -1.07 0.98 7.99
N ARG A 129 -1.41 -0.28 8.26
CA ARG A 129 -2.72 -0.62 8.82
C ARG A 129 -2.88 -0.17 10.27
N SER A 130 -1.78 0.00 10.99
CA SER A 130 -1.76 0.23 12.45
C SER A 130 -1.63 1.71 12.81
N TRP A 131 -1.34 2.56 11.83
CA TRP A 131 -1.28 4.00 12.02
C TRP A 131 -2.67 4.57 12.36
N PHE A 132 -2.77 5.55 13.27
CA PHE A 132 -4.02 6.27 13.55
C PHE A 132 -3.76 7.77 13.66
N PRO A 133 -4.68 8.61 13.13
CA PRO A 133 -4.55 10.07 13.25
C PRO A 133 -4.71 10.51 14.71
N ASN A 134 -3.90 11.48 15.11
CA ASN A 134 -4.00 12.10 16.43
C ASN A 134 -5.15 13.12 16.47
N MET A 135 -6.37 12.65 16.76
CA MET A 135 -7.55 13.51 16.87
C MET A 135 -8.35 13.28 18.15
N ARG A 136 -9.05 14.33 18.59
CA ARG A 136 -9.98 14.27 19.72
C ARG A 136 -11.21 13.43 19.33
N GLN A 137 -11.66 12.59 20.27
CA GLN A 137 -12.80 11.65 20.19
C GLN A 137 -13.66 11.78 18.93
N ALA A 138 -13.40 10.89 17.96
CA ALA A 138 -14.23 10.73 16.78
C ALA A 138 -14.39 9.26 16.45
N ARG A 139 -15.55 8.90 15.88
CA ARG A 139 -15.68 7.64 15.14
C ARG A 139 -15.00 7.84 13.79
N ILE A 140 -14.08 6.95 13.49
CA ILE A 140 -13.29 6.98 12.26
C ILE A 140 -13.37 5.62 11.59
N TYR A 141 -13.29 5.62 10.27
CA TYR A 141 -13.28 4.39 9.48
C TYR A 141 -11.90 4.19 8.88
N ARG A 142 -11.36 2.98 9.03
CA ARG A 142 -10.21 2.51 8.27
C ARG A 142 -10.73 1.81 7.03
N TYR A 143 -10.39 2.33 5.87
CA TYR A 143 -10.69 1.76 4.57
C TYR A 143 -9.49 1.00 4.04
N GLU A 144 -9.74 -0.14 3.43
CA GLU A 144 -8.76 -0.97 2.75
C GLU A 144 -8.98 -0.86 1.24
N ILE A 145 -7.93 -0.48 0.51
CA ILE A 145 -8.02 0.03 -0.86
C ILE A 145 -6.99 -0.66 -1.75
N TYR A 146 -7.44 -1.10 -2.92
CA TYR A 146 -6.64 -1.76 -3.96
C TYR A 146 -6.81 -1.00 -5.28
N ALA A 147 -6.07 0.09 -5.45
CA ALA A 147 -6.24 1.04 -6.55
C ALA A 147 -4.98 1.11 -7.43
N PRO A 148 -5.10 1.35 -8.75
CA PRO A 148 -3.94 1.44 -9.63
C PRO A 148 -3.07 2.67 -9.33
N GLY A 149 -1.77 2.53 -9.51
CA GLY A 149 -0.81 3.61 -9.30
C GLY A 149 -0.68 4.04 -7.82
N GLY A 150 -0.68 5.35 -7.61
CA GLY A 150 -0.37 5.98 -6.33
C GLY A 150 1.12 6.32 -6.21
N ILE A 151 1.42 7.59 -5.98
CA ILE A 151 2.79 8.12 -5.82
C ILE A 151 3.29 7.73 -4.44
N TRP A 152 4.46 7.09 -4.38
CA TRP A 152 5.14 6.75 -3.15
C TRP A 152 6.03 7.92 -2.71
N LEU A 153 5.54 8.71 -1.74
CA LEU A 153 6.19 9.97 -1.38
C LEU A 153 7.57 9.75 -0.75
N ALA A 154 7.72 8.73 0.11
CA ALA A 154 9.00 8.40 0.72
C ALA A 154 10.08 8.10 -0.32
N GLN A 155 9.74 7.35 -1.38
CA GLN A 155 10.67 7.04 -2.46
C GLN A 155 10.94 8.25 -3.36
N THR A 156 9.91 9.03 -3.68
CA THR A 156 10.05 10.23 -4.49
C THR A 156 11.00 11.26 -3.86
N PHE A 157 10.95 11.46 -2.53
CA PHE A 157 11.71 12.52 -1.84
C PHE A 157 13.01 12.06 -1.14
N ARG A 158 13.39 10.78 -1.26
CA ARG A 158 14.50 10.16 -0.51
C ARG A 158 15.88 10.80 -0.71
N GLU A 159 16.17 11.36 -1.89
CA GLU A 159 17.52 11.84 -2.24
C GLU A 159 17.79 13.26 -1.74
N ARG A 160 16.83 13.87 -1.05
CA ARG A 160 16.99 15.19 -0.45
C ARG A 160 17.60 15.06 0.94
N GLU A 161 18.90 15.32 1.04
CA GLU A 161 19.68 15.28 2.30
C GLU A 161 19.15 16.19 3.42
N THR A 162 18.35 17.21 3.10
CA THR A 162 17.77 18.18 4.06
C THR A 162 16.27 18.01 4.29
N SER A 163 15.67 16.91 3.81
CA SER A 163 14.25 16.65 3.97
C SER A 163 13.89 16.35 5.44
N PRO A 164 13.06 17.15 6.12
CA PRO A 164 12.34 16.68 7.33
C PRO A 164 11.47 15.43 7.05
N TYR A 165 11.32 15.07 5.78
CA TYR A 165 10.58 13.95 5.20
C TYR A 165 11.26 12.57 5.35
N VAL A 166 12.45 12.49 5.95
CA VAL A 166 13.03 11.21 6.42
C VAL A 166 12.24 10.64 7.61
N SER A 167 11.33 11.42 8.20
CA SER A 167 10.36 11.01 9.22
C SER A 167 8.94 10.80 8.69
N LEU A 168 8.78 10.31 7.46
CA LEU A 168 7.49 9.76 7.02
C LEU A 168 7.24 8.44 7.75
N ASP A 169 6.99 8.52 9.07
CA ASP A 169 6.52 7.44 9.96
C ASP A 169 5.19 6.80 9.47
N GLU A 170 4.64 7.30 8.36
CA GLU A 170 3.31 7.02 7.82
C GLU A 170 3.37 6.47 6.38
N ASP A 171 4.56 6.37 5.76
CA ASP A 171 4.83 5.80 4.43
C ASP A 171 3.72 6.10 3.42
N GLU A 172 3.54 7.40 3.16
CA GLU A 172 2.37 7.94 2.45
C GLU A 172 2.38 7.55 0.96
N VAL A 173 1.21 7.10 0.51
CA VAL A 173 0.89 6.88 -0.90
C VAL A 173 -0.19 7.88 -1.32
N ALA A 174 0.15 8.78 -2.24
CA ALA A 174 -0.74 9.83 -2.73
C ALA A 174 -1.37 9.43 -4.07
N PHE A 175 -2.70 9.44 -4.14
CA PHE A 175 -3.45 9.25 -5.38
C PHE A 175 -3.84 10.58 -6.01
N LEU A 176 -3.98 10.63 -7.33
CA LEU A 176 -4.43 11.83 -8.03
C LEU A 176 -5.96 11.92 -7.99
N VAL A 177 -6.45 13.09 -7.59
CA VAL A 177 -7.86 13.49 -7.40
C VAL A 177 -8.59 12.66 -6.35
N GLY A 178 -8.59 11.35 -6.41
CA GLY A 178 -9.37 10.51 -5.50
C GLY A 178 -9.28 9.05 -5.86
N ILE A 179 -10.25 8.28 -5.37
CA ILE A 179 -10.27 6.82 -5.51
C ILE A 179 -11.71 6.37 -5.79
N ALA A 180 -11.93 5.72 -6.92
CA ALA A 180 -13.22 5.19 -7.32
C ALA A 180 -13.68 4.08 -6.36
N PRO A 181 -15.00 3.95 -6.12
CA PRO A 181 -15.54 3.00 -5.13
C PRO A 181 -15.19 1.54 -5.43
N GLN A 182 -15.00 1.19 -6.70
CA GLN A 182 -14.65 -0.18 -7.11
C GLN A 182 -13.29 -0.67 -6.59
N TYR A 183 -12.40 0.24 -6.19
CA TYR A 183 -11.09 -0.09 -5.62
C TYR A 183 -11.11 -0.17 -4.10
N ILE A 184 -12.24 0.13 -3.45
CA ILE A 184 -12.37 0.16 -1.99
C ILE A 184 -13.04 -1.14 -1.56
N ARG A 185 -12.29 -2.04 -0.92
CA ARG A 185 -12.79 -3.38 -0.59
C ARG A 185 -13.61 -3.37 0.68
N SER A 186 -13.05 -2.79 1.75
CA SER A 186 -13.63 -2.93 3.07
C SER A 186 -13.48 -1.69 3.93
N ALA A 187 -14.26 -1.65 5.01
CA ALA A 187 -14.19 -0.61 6.04
C ALA A 187 -14.34 -1.21 7.45
N GLN A 188 -13.63 -0.63 8.41
CA GLN A 188 -13.75 -0.96 9.83
C GLN A 188 -13.90 0.31 10.66
N ALA A 189 -14.84 0.29 11.60
CA ALA A 189 -15.04 1.40 12.52
C ALA A 189 -14.04 1.35 13.69
N PHE A 190 -13.56 2.52 14.09
CA PHE A 190 -12.75 2.73 15.28
C PHE A 190 -13.23 3.98 16.02
N ARG A 191 -12.96 4.02 17.31
CA ARG A 191 -13.14 5.17 18.18
C ARG A 191 -11.78 5.64 18.67
N LEU A 192 -11.43 6.88 18.36
CA LEU A 192 -10.18 7.47 18.82
C LEU A 192 -10.29 7.85 20.32
N ILE A 193 -9.35 7.37 21.14
CA ILE A 193 -9.27 7.68 22.56
C ILE A 193 -8.19 8.74 22.80
N PRO A 194 -8.51 9.89 23.43
CA PRO A 194 -7.51 10.91 23.75
C PRO A 194 -6.49 10.40 24.77
N GLY A 195 -5.21 10.69 24.56
CA GLY A 195 -4.17 10.51 25.58
C GLY A 195 -3.57 9.11 25.72
N ARG A 196 -3.99 8.13 24.90
CA ARG A 196 -3.10 7.01 24.56
C ARG A 196 -2.12 7.51 23.50
N ASN A 197 -0.85 7.13 23.62
CA ASN A 197 0.15 7.37 22.57
C ASN A 197 -0.42 6.96 21.20
N VAL A 198 0.04 7.64 20.16
CA VAL A 198 -0.20 7.39 18.73
C VAL A 198 -0.58 5.92 18.46
N GLY A 199 -1.67 5.67 17.74
CA GLY A 199 -1.95 4.33 17.19
C GLY A 199 -2.96 3.43 17.93
N CYS A 200 -3.79 3.93 18.85
CA CYS A 200 -4.76 3.08 19.56
C CYS A 200 -6.21 3.53 19.36
N GLY A 201 -6.80 3.18 18.21
CA GLY A 201 -8.25 3.21 18.03
C GLY A 201 -8.90 2.01 18.73
N GLU A 202 -9.88 2.27 19.59
CA GLU A 202 -10.73 1.21 20.15
C GLU A 202 -11.74 0.77 19.09
N ARG A 203 -11.90 -0.53 18.86
CA ARG A 203 -12.96 -1.02 17.98
C ARG A 203 -14.29 -0.98 18.73
N PRO A 204 -15.28 -0.16 18.29
CA PRO A 204 -16.61 -0.18 18.89
C PRO A 204 -17.37 -1.45 18.53
N GLU A 205 -16.97 -2.12 17.44
CA GLU A 205 -17.61 -3.32 16.91
C GLU A 205 -16.58 -4.19 16.18
N ASP A 206 -16.79 -5.50 16.23
CA ASP A 206 -15.95 -6.47 15.53
C ASP A 206 -16.49 -6.75 14.12
N VAL A 207 -16.88 -5.68 13.40
CA VAL A 207 -17.49 -5.77 12.07
C VAL A 207 -16.50 -5.34 10.99
N LEU A 208 -16.44 -6.14 9.92
CA LEU A 208 -15.80 -5.78 8.66
C LEU A 208 -16.89 -5.56 7.62
N TYR A 209 -17.07 -4.30 7.20
CA TYR A 209 -18.01 -3.96 6.14
C TYR A 209 -17.36 -4.21 4.79
N ILE A 210 -17.92 -5.09 3.97
CA ILE A 210 -17.41 -5.46 2.64
C ILE A 210 -18.23 -4.75 1.57
N ASN A 211 -17.57 -4.01 0.70
CA ASN A 211 -18.17 -3.35 -0.45
C ASN A 211 -18.44 -4.37 -1.56
N ARG A 212 -19.72 -4.67 -1.84
CA ARG A 212 -20.12 -5.58 -2.94
C ARG A 212 -19.80 -5.02 -4.33
N ASN A 213 -19.48 -3.73 -4.44
CA ASN A 213 -19.06 -3.11 -5.71
C ASN A 213 -17.55 -3.18 -5.92
N PHE A 214 -16.79 -3.77 -5.00
CA PHE A 214 -15.36 -3.98 -5.16
C PHE A 214 -15.08 -4.87 -6.39
N ASN A 215 -14.28 -4.34 -7.31
CA ASN A 215 -13.92 -5.00 -8.56
C ASN A 215 -12.64 -4.36 -9.11
N PRO A 216 -11.46 -4.67 -8.53
CA PRO A 216 -10.20 -4.25 -9.11
C PRO A 216 -10.01 -5.02 -10.42
N GLN A 217 -9.98 -4.30 -11.54
CA GLN A 217 -9.83 -4.91 -12.85
C GLN A 217 -8.36 -4.90 -13.27
N SER A 218 -7.89 -6.04 -13.77
CA SER A 218 -6.54 -6.25 -14.31
C SER A 218 -6.53 -6.15 -15.83
N HIS A 219 -5.34 -5.97 -16.39
CA HIS A 219 -5.12 -6.02 -17.83
C HIS A 219 -4.03 -7.05 -18.16
N PRO A 220 -4.31 -8.06 -19.01
CA PRO A 220 -5.64 -8.42 -19.51
C PRO A 220 -6.58 -8.87 -18.37
N PRO A 221 -7.92 -8.89 -18.57
CA PRO A 221 -8.87 -9.27 -17.53
C PRO A 221 -8.60 -10.67 -16.96
N ARG A 222 -8.27 -10.72 -15.67
CA ARG A 222 -8.09 -11.95 -14.87
C ARG A 222 -8.47 -11.69 -13.42
N ASP A 223 -8.77 -12.75 -12.70
CA ASP A 223 -8.93 -12.68 -11.25
C ASP A 223 -7.61 -12.27 -10.61
N ILE A 224 -7.68 -11.29 -9.71
CA ILE A 224 -6.51 -10.73 -9.05
C ILE A 224 -6.37 -11.35 -7.66
N PRO A 225 -5.19 -11.90 -7.31
CA PRO A 225 -4.93 -12.28 -5.95
C PRO A 225 -4.90 -11.02 -5.08
N ILE A 226 -5.85 -10.89 -4.16
CA ILE A 226 -5.83 -9.86 -3.12
C ILE A 226 -4.94 -10.36 -1.98
N ILE A 227 -3.90 -9.60 -1.69
CA ILE A 227 -2.89 -9.94 -0.69
C ILE A 227 -3.17 -9.12 0.59
N HIS A 228 -2.75 -9.63 1.74
CA HIS A 228 -2.85 -8.99 3.06
C HIS A 228 -4.29 -8.62 3.50
N LEU A 229 -5.26 -9.47 3.14
CA LEU A 229 -6.66 -9.28 3.51
C LEU A 229 -6.83 -9.11 5.02
N ILE A 230 -7.51 -8.04 5.42
CA ILE A 230 -7.99 -7.93 6.79
C ILE A 230 -9.21 -8.84 6.96
N MET A 231 -9.06 -9.90 7.75
CA MET A 231 -10.13 -10.82 8.15
C MET A 231 -10.16 -11.10 9.66
N GLU A 232 -9.08 -10.74 10.35
CA GLU A 232 -8.86 -11.02 11.77
C GLU A 232 -8.37 -9.78 12.51
N TYR A 233 -8.45 -9.82 13.83
CA TYR A 233 -7.94 -8.79 14.72
C TYR A 233 -7.31 -9.41 15.96
N THR A 234 -6.36 -8.69 16.57
CA THR A 234 -5.80 -9.07 17.87
C THR A 234 -6.64 -8.43 18.98
N ASP A 235 -7.17 -9.26 19.89
CA ASP A 235 -7.93 -8.82 21.05
C ASP A 235 -7.03 -8.35 22.21
N HIS A 236 -7.64 -7.88 23.29
CA HIS A 236 -6.93 -7.37 24.47
C HIS A 236 -6.12 -8.45 25.22
N ASN A 237 -6.34 -9.73 24.91
CA ASN A 237 -5.60 -10.87 25.48
C ASN A 237 -4.50 -11.37 24.52
N ASN A 238 -4.14 -10.58 23.50
CA ASN A 238 -3.22 -10.97 22.43
C ASN A 238 -3.66 -12.22 21.66
N GLN A 239 -4.97 -12.49 21.59
CA GLN A 239 -5.49 -13.59 20.78
C GLN A 239 -6.05 -13.09 19.47
N THR A 240 -5.76 -13.83 18.41
CA THR A 240 -6.32 -13.57 17.08
C THR A 240 -7.77 -14.02 17.03
N ARG A 241 -8.67 -13.13 16.60
CA ARG A 241 -10.11 -13.34 16.49
C ARG A 241 -10.59 -12.97 15.09
N PRO A 242 -11.53 -13.72 14.49
CA PRO A 242 -12.12 -13.37 13.21
C PRO A 242 -13.04 -12.15 13.35
N LEU A 243 -13.11 -11.31 12.31
CA LEU A 243 -14.08 -10.23 12.19
C LEU A 243 -15.42 -10.78 11.68
N ARG A 244 -16.54 -10.20 12.16
CA ARG A 244 -17.87 -10.47 11.62
C ARG A 244 -18.05 -9.72 10.30
N ILE A 245 -18.31 -10.44 9.22
CA ILE A 245 -18.47 -9.86 7.89
C ILE A 245 -19.90 -9.31 7.73
N GLN A 246 -20.02 -8.10 7.18
CA GLN A 246 -21.30 -7.51 6.74
C GLN A 246 -21.14 -6.94 5.32
N TYR A 247 -22.00 -7.36 4.40
CA TYR A 247 -21.93 -6.93 3.00
C TYR A 247 -22.76 -5.69 2.72
N VAL A 248 -22.22 -4.76 1.93
CA VAL A 248 -22.83 -3.45 1.66
C VAL A 248 -22.80 -3.15 0.14
N PRO A 249 -23.94 -2.83 -0.50
CA PRO A 249 -25.30 -2.87 0.07
C PRO A 249 -25.74 -4.30 0.43
N GLU A 250 -26.73 -4.42 1.31
CA GLU A 250 -27.30 -5.72 1.70
C GLU A 250 -28.13 -6.34 0.57
N GLU A 251 -28.76 -5.52 -0.28
CA GLU A 251 -29.65 -5.92 -1.39
C GLU A 251 -29.13 -5.41 -2.76
N ILE A 252 -29.28 -6.22 -3.82
CA ILE A 252 -28.62 -6.01 -5.14
C ILE A 252 -29.57 -5.35 -6.18
N GLU A 253 -30.82 -5.00 -5.84
CA GLU A 253 -31.92 -4.94 -6.81
C GLU A 253 -31.81 -3.97 -8.02
N SER A 254 -30.94 -2.96 -8.04
CA SER A 254 -30.99 -1.89 -9.07
C SER A 254 -29.92 -1.91 -10.18
N MET A 255 -28.89 -2.78 -10.13
CA MET A 255 -27.84 -2.86 -11.16
C MET A 255 -27.95 -4.05 -12.14
N TRP A 256 -29.00 -4.86 -12.00
CA TRP A 256 -29.19 -6.13 -12.72
C TRP A 256 -29.38 -6.05 -14.25
N PRO A 257 -29.93 -4.97 -14.85
CA PRO A 257 -30.13 -4.95 -16.31
C PRO A 257 -28.82 -4.78 -17.11
N TYR A 258 -27.83 -4.05 -16.59
CA TYR A 258 -26.58 -3.77 -17.30
C TYR A 258 -25.59 -4.95 -17.27
N ARG A 259 -25.57 -5.73 -16.18
CA ARG A 259 -24.69 -6.93 -16.09
C ARG A 259 -25.16 -8.10 -16.96
N ARG A 260 -26.47 -8.19 -17.25
CA ARG A 260 -27.05 -9.26 -18.09
C ARG A 260 -26.79 -9.10 -19.59
N SER A 261 -26.62 -7.87 -20.09
CA SER A 261 -26.36 -7.63 -21.52
C SER A 261 -24.95 -8.02 -21.96
N LEU A 262 -24.03 -8.24 -21.01
CA LEU A 262 -22.65 -8.70 -21.23
C LEU A 262 -22.49 -10.24 -21.27
N GLY A 263 -23.58 -11.01 -21.12
CA GLY A 263 -23.55 -12.48 -21.29
C GLY A 263 -22.74 -13.26 -20.25
N THR A 264 -22.25 -12.61 -19.20
CA THR A 264 -21.55 -13.25 -18.09
C THR A 264 -22.54 -13.73 -17.03
N THR A 265 -22.90 -15.00 -17.05
CA THR A 265 -23.62 -15.66 -15.94
C THR A 265 -22.67 -15.85 -14.76
N ASN A 266 -22.29 -14.80 -14.03
CA ASN A 266 -21.32 -14.96 -12.93
C ASN A 266 -21.61 -14.00 -11.77
N ASP A 267 -22.35 -14.48 -10.75
CA ASP A 267 -22.27 -13.98 -9.37
C ASP A 267 -20.90 -14.28 -8.71
N VAL A 268 -20.04 -15.00 -9.42
CA VAL A 268 -18.71 -15.50 -9.06
C VAL A 268 -17.69 -14.40 -8.61
N PRO A 269 -17.63 -13.18 -9.19
CA PRO A 269 -16.60 -12.21 -8.79
C PRO A 269 -16.81 -11.66 -7.36
N ILE A 270 -18.06 -11.54 -6.92
CA ILE A 270 -18.37 -11.04 -5.57
C ILE A 270 -18.02 -12.11 -4.53
N GLU A 271 -18.41 -13.37 -4.75
CA GLU A 271 -18.00 -14.48 -3.89
C GLU A 271 -16.49 -14.68 -3.88
N TYR A 272 -15.82 -14.53 -5.04
CA TYR A 272 -14.37 -14.59 -5.12
C TYR A 272 -13.72 -13.52 -4.23
N TYR A 273 -13.98 -12.24 -4.47
CA TYR A 273 -13.31 -11.16 -3.70
C TYR A 273 -13.78 -11.04 -2.24
N ALA A 274 -14.94 -11.58 -1.89
CA ALA A 274 -15.44 -11.64 -0.52
C ALA A 274 -14.90 -12.84 0.28
N GLU A 275 -14.89 -14.02 -0.33
CA GLU A 275 -14.67 -15.31 0.34
C GLU A 275 -13.55 -16.13 -0.33
N GLY A 276 -13.54 -16.22 -1.66
CA GLY A 276 -12.60 -17.04 -2.43
C GLY A 276 -11.13 -16.59 -2.35
N VAL A 277 -10.86 -15.31 -2.18
CA VAL A 277 -9.48 -14.78 -2.13
C VAL A 277 -8.79 -15.03 -0.79
N ALA A 278 -9.54 -15.33 0.28
CA ALA A 278 -8.99 -15.70 1.58
C ALA A 278 -8.18 -17.01 1.56
N HIS A 279 -8.31 -17.82 0.49
CA HIS A 279 -7.67 -19.13 0.35
C HIS A 279 -6.38 -19.13 -0.46
N ASN A 280 -5.66 -18.01 -0.54
CA ASN A 280 -4.31 -18.05 -1.12
C ASN A 280 -3.32 -18.65 -0.11
N THR A 281 -2.99 -19.93 -0.30
CA THR A 281 -1.95 -20.64 0.46
C THR A 281 -0.59 -20.05 0.09
N SER A 282 -0.09 -19.12 0.89
CA SER A 282 1.32 -18.70 0.80
C SER A 282 2.19 -19.80 1.41
N TYR A 283 3.24 -20.20 0.69
CA TYR A 283 4.21 -21.18 1.17
C TYR A 283 5.33 -20.49 1.92
N ILE A 284 6.36 -20.06 1.21
CA ILE A 284 7.52 -19.36 1.73
C ILE A 284 7.84 -18.32 0.67
N ASP A 285 7.86 -17.05 1.07
CA ASP A 285 8.16 -15.96 0.15
C ASP A 285 9.67 -15.78 0.08
N SER A 286 10.35 -15.71 1.23
CA SER A 286 11.81 -15.60 1.26
C SER A 286 12.44 -16.17 2.52
N THR A 287 13.77 -16.34 2.47
CA THR A 287 14.56 -16.81 3.62
C THR A 287 15.95 -16.22 3.62
N PHE A 288 16.50 -15.92 4.79
CA PHE A 288 17.93 -15.70 4.96
C PHE A 288 18.46 -16.36 6.24
N ARG A 289 19.76 -16.70 6.22
CA ARG A 289 20.41 -17.41 7.32
C ARG A 289 20.69 -16.46 8.49
N SER A 290 20.43 -16.92 9.71
CA SER A 290 20.88 -16.24 10.93
C SER A 290 22.40 -16.38 11.10
N THR A 291 23.02 -15.52 11.91
CA THR A 291 24.42 -15.71 12.30
C THR A 291 24.62 -16.89 13.25
N TYR A 292 23.55 -17.33 13.92
CA TYR A 292 23.59 -18.53 14.74
C TYR A 292 23.58 -19.78 13.87
N TRP A 293 24.34 -20.79 14.31
CA TRP A 293 24.42 -22.06 13.62
C TRP A 293 23.02 -22.67 13.46
N ASN A 294 22.73 -23.18 12.26
CA ASN A 294 21.49 -23.89 11.95
C ASN A 294 20.20 -23.06 12.14
N GLU A 295 20.28 -21.73 12.20
CA GLU A 295 19.09 -20.87 12.31
C GLU A 295 18.79 -20.16 10.97
N VAL A 296 17.52 -20.13 10.58
CA VAL A 296 17.04 -19.48 9.35
C VAL A 296 15.76 -18.68 9.64
N TYR A 297 15.70 -17.46 9.12
CA TYR A 297 14.48 -16.67 9.07
C TYR A 297 13.69 -17.07 7.83
N ILE A 298 12.42 -17.42 8.02
CA ILE A 298 11.49 -17.77 6.94
C ILE A 298 10.35 -16.77 6.96
N PHE A 299 10.15 -16.07 5.84
CA PHE A 299 9.13 -15.04 5.68
C PHE A 299 7.95 -15.58 4.88
N VAL A 300 6.75 -15.28 5.37
CA VAL A 300 5.46 -15.62 4.74
C VAL A 300 4.52 -14.44 4.98
N LYS A 301 4.18 -13.74 3.90
CA LYS A 301 3.48 -12.46 3.90
C LYS A 301 4.15 -11.48 4.87
N GLU A 302 3.37 -10.75 5.66
CA GLU A 302 3.85 -9.82 6.68
C GLU A 302 4.39 -10.47 7.96
N LYS A 303 4.57 -11.80 7.97
CA LYS A 303 4.99 -12.59 9.13
C LYS A 303 6.30 -13.33 8.86
N TYR A 304 6.98 -13.70 9.93
CA TYR A 304 8.15 -14.58 9.86
C TYR A 304 8.15 -15.61 10.99
N VAL A 305 8.88 -16.70 10.74
CA VAL A 305 9.29 -17.68 11.75
C VAL A 305 10.81 -17.87 11.70
N LEU A 306 11.40 -18.13 12.84
CA LEU A 306 12.79 -18.50 13.02
C LEU A 306 12.83 -20.02 13.23
N VAL A 307 13.53 -20.73 12.37
CA VAL A 307 13.63 -22.18 12.41
C VAL A 307 15.06 -22.59 12.71
N ASN A 308 15.23 -23.54 13.62
CA ASN A 308 16.46 -24.29 13.77
C ASN A 308 16.39 -25.53 12.87
N TYR A 309 17.14 -25.55 11.79
CA TYR A 309 17.21 -26.67 10.86
C TYR A 309 18.44 -27.54 11.17
N VAL A 310 18.29 -28.85 11.25
CA VAL A 310 19.36 -29.79 11.60
C VAL A 310 19.66 -30.68 10.39
N PRO A 311 20.65 -30.31 9.56
CA PRO A 311 20.99 -31.09 8.38
C PRO A 311 21.27 -32.56 8.71
N GLY A 312 20.69 -33.48 7.95
CA GLY A 312 20.86 -34.93 8.15
C GLY A 312 20.03 -35.53 9.30
N SER A 313 19.08 -34.76 9.85
CA SER A 313 18.14 -35.21 10.87
C SER A 313 16.73 -34.69 10.55
N THR A 314 15.73 -35.17 11.29
CA THR A 314 14.34 -34.65 11.28
C THR A 314 14.04 -33.84 12.54
N ASN A 315 15.05 -33.46 13.31
CA ASN A 315 14.93 -32.72 14.58
C ASN A 315 14.84 -31.19 14.35
N ASP A 316 14.34 -30.77 13.20
CA ASP A 316 14.08 -29.36 12.92
C ASP A 316 13.02 -28.83 13.90
N ARG A 317 13.20 -27.60 14.38
CA ARG A 317 12.26 -26.98 15.32
C ARG A 317 12.03 -25.52 15.01
N ILE A 318 10.77 -25.11 15.15
CA ILE A 318 10.39 -23.71 15.15
C ILE A 318 10.81 -23.10 16.49
N LEU A 319 11.58 -22.01 16.45
CA LEU A 319 12.12 -21.34 17.63
C LEU A 319 11.21 -20.24 18.18
N ASN A 320 10.29 -19.70 17.37
CA ASN A 320 9.32 -18.69 17.76
C ASN A 320 7.95 -18.95 17.11
N SER A 321 6.87 -18.41 17.69
CA SER A 321 5.59 -18.40 16.98
C SER A 321 5.67 -17.46 15.77
N PRO A 322 4.79 -17.58 14.76
CA PRO A 322 4.72 -16.60 13.68
C PRO A 322 4.52 -15.19 14.25
N HIS A 323 5.45 -14.29 13.95
CA HIS A 323 5.42 -12.90 14.41
C HIS A 323 5.29 -11.96 13.21
N TYR A 324 4.59 -10.84 13.39
CA TYR A 324 4.61 -9.76 12.41
C TYR A 324 6.02 -9.18 12.31
N ILE A 325 6.44 -8.90 11.08
CA ILE A 325 7.78 -8.35 10.80
C ILE A 325 7.95 -7.02 11.55
N GLY A 326 6.97 -6.10 11.45
CA GLY A 326 7.03 -4.80 12.13
C GLY A 326 7.13 -4.87 13.65
N ASP A 327 6.60 -5.92 14.29
CA ASP A 327 6.67 -6.09 15.75
C ASP A 327 8.07 -6.56 16.19
N SER A 328 8.71 -7.42 15.41
CA SER A 328 10.05 -7.97 15.74
C SER A 328 11.21 -7.15 15.19
N PHE A 329 10.97 -6.40 14.12
CA PHE A 329 11.90 -5.48 13.48
C PHE A 329 11.27 -4.07 13.49
N PRO A 330 11.25 -3.37 14.64
CA PRO A 330 10.58 -2.07 14.75
C PRO A 330 11.13 -1.02 13.77
N PHE A 331 12.39 -1.15 13.34
CA PHE A 331 13.00 -0.28 12.33
C PHE A 331 12.44 -0.49 10.91
N LEU A 332 11.64 -1.53 10.69
CA LEU A 332 10.87 -1.76 9.46
C LEU A 332 9.39 -1.42 9.63
N ALA A 333 8.93 -1.08 10.83
CA ALA A 333 7.51 -0.77 11.06
C ALA A 333 7.05 0.40 10.18
N GLY A 334 5.86 0.28 9.59
CA GLY A 334 5.33 1.25 8.63
C GLY A 334 5.89 1.11 7.21
N THR A 335 6.95 0.30 7.00
CA THR A 335 7.54 0.09 5.68
C THR A 335 6.86 -1.01 4.88
N ALA A 336 7.03 -1.00 3.56
CA ALA A 336 6.58 -2.09 2.69
C ALA A 336 7.06 -3.48 3.15
N PHE A 337 8.26 -3.59 3.71
CA PHE A 337 8.78 -4.86 4.21
C PHE A 337 8.00 -5.39 5.40
N ALA A 338 7.47 -4.50 6.26
CA ALA A 338 6.64 -4.91 7.40
C ALA A 338 5.16 -5.06 7.05
N GLU A 339 4.64 -4.26 6.12
CA GLU A 339 3.22 -4.23 5.78
C GLU A 339 2.86 -5.21 4.65
N TYR A 340 3.75 -5.39 3.66
CA TYR A 340 3.59 -6.33 2.54
C TYR A 340 4.46 -7.59 2.66
N GLY A 341 5.45 -7.57 3.56
CA GLY A 341 6.37 -8.70 3.72
C GLY A 341 7.59 -8.64 2.81
N ILE A 342 8.39 -9.71 2.90
CA ILE A 342 9.68 -9.84 2.22
C ILE A 342 9.59 -10.97 1.20
N ASP A 343 9.63 -10.63 -0.10
CA ASP A 343 9.41 -11.55 -1.22
C ASP A 343 10.69 -12.14 -1.81
N ALA A 344 11.83 -11.52 -1.55
CA ALA A 344 13.14 -12.10 -1.76
C ALA A 344 14.12 -11.60 -0.70
N SER A 345 15.15 -12.39 -0.42
CA SER A 345 16.24 -11.97 0.44
C SER A 345 17.50 -12.78 0.18
N PHE A 346 18.65 -12.22 0.52
CA PHE A 346 19.91 -12.96 0.62
C PHE A 346 20.80 -12.36 1.71
N ASP A 347 21.62 -13.21 2.31
CA ASP A 347 22.59 -12.81 3.31
C ASP A 347 23.73 -12.00 2.68
N SER A 348 24.17 -10.97 3.40
CA SER A 348 25.37 -10.22 3.07
C SER A 348 26.59 -10.98 3.59
N HIS A 349 27.75 -10.81 2.94
CA HIS A 349 29.01 -11.38 3.41
C HIS A 349 29.46 -10.80 4.77
N SER A 350 28.85 -9.69 5.21
CA SER A 350 29.07 -9.09 6.53
C SER A 350 28.24 -9.80 7.60
N SER A 351 28.81 -9.94 8.80
CA SER A 351 28.11 -10.58 9.91
C SER A 351 26.82 -9.83 10.28
N ALA A 352 25.70 -10.55 10.32
CA ALA A 352 24.37 -10.07 10.73
C ALA A 352 23.69 -9.07 9.77
N GLU A 353 24.09 -9.05 8.50
CA GLU A 353 23.44 -8.24 7.47
C GLU A 353 22.71 -9.10 6.44
N ALA A 354 21.62 -8.56 5.90
CA ALA A 354 20.88 -9.14 4.79
C ALA A 354 20.38 -8.04 3.86
N ILE A 355 20.22 -8.36 2.58
CA ILE A 355 19.45 -7.54 1.65
C ILE A 355 18.08 -8.18 1.52
N ILE A 356 17.04 -7.38 1.76
CA ILE A 356 15.64 -7.80 1.71
C ILE A 356 14.91 -7.01 0.61
N PHE A 357 13.93 -7.65 -0.01
CA PHE A 357 13.17 -7.14 -1.14
C PHE A 357 11.67 -7.18 -0.84
N SER A 358 10.93 -6.23 -1.41
CA SER A 358 9.47 -6.19 -1.39
C SER A 358 8.99 -5.45 -2.64
N GLY A 359 8.47 -6.18 -3.62
CA GLY A 359 8.13 -5.64 -4.93
C GLY A 359 9.36 -5.08 -5.66
N ASN A 360 9.30 -3.79 -6.03
CA ASN A 360 10.43 -3.10 -6.67
C ASN A 360 11.40 -2.45 -5.68
N LEU A 361 11.19 -2.62 -4.36
CA LEU A 361 12.03 -2.04 -3.32
C LEU A 361 13.01 -3.05 -2.74
N CYS A 362 14.13 -2.51 -2.26
CA CYS A 362 15.11 -3.25 -1.50
C CYS A 362 15.79 -2.36 -0.45
N THR A 363 16.36 -3.00 0.56
CA THR A 363 17.17 -2.34 1.57
C THR A 363 18.17 -3.33 2.16
N ARG A 364 19.32 -2.82 2.60
CA ARG A 364 20.28 -3.60 3.38
C ARG A 364 20.05 -3.32 4.86
N ILE A 365 19.83 -4.38 5.63
CA ILE A 365 19.55 -4.32 7.06
C ILE A 365 20.64 -5.00 7.86
N ASN A 366 20.83 -4.55 9.11
CA ASN A 366 21.42 -5.33 10.16
C ASN A 366 20.28 -5.91 11.01
N PHE A 367 20.14 -7.22 11.02
CA PHE A 367 19.00 -7.88 11.65
C PHE A 367 19.21 -8.19 13.14
N ALA A 368 20.39 -7.91 13.70
CA ALA A 368 20.74 -8.02 15.12
C ALA A 368 20.08 -9.21 15.86
N PRO A 369 20.44 -10.46 15.50
CA PRO A 369 19.65 -11.63 15.86
C PRO A 369 19.49 -11.81 17.37
N LYS A 370 18.29 -12.23 17.79
CA LYS A 370 17.86 -12.40 19.20
C LYS A 370 17.77 -11.11 20.01
N THR A 371 17.84 -9.95 19.34
CA THR A 371 17.63 -8.62 19.95
C THR A 371 16.67 -7.81 19.09
N THR A 372 16.21 -6.66 19.60
CA THR A 372 15.44 -5.67 18.83
C THR A 372 16.31 -4.52 18.33
N GLY A 373 17.64 -4.65 18.41
CA GLY A 373 18.61 -3.58 18.11
C GLY A 373 19.03 -3.48 16.64
N GLY A 374 18.27 -4.08 15.73
CA GLY A 374 18.54 -4.01 14.30
C GLY A 374 18.30 -2.60 13.74
N TYR A 375 18.82 -2.35 12.55
CA TYR A 375 18.69 -1.06 11.87
C TYR A 375 18.87 -1.20 10.36
N ILE A 376 18.41 -0.19 9.63
CA ILE A 376 18.64 -0.04 8.19
C ILE A 376 20.09 0.43 7.98
N VAL A 377 20.91 -0.39 7.32
CA VAL A 377 22.31 -0.07 6.99
C VAL A 377 22.37 0.82 5.75
N GLU A 378 21.52 0.54 4.77
CA GLU A 378 21.39 1.32 3.54
C GLU A 378 19.92 1.56 3.26
N GLY A 379 19.56 2.83 3.03
CA GLY A 379 18.17 3.30 2.94
C GLY A 379 17.32 2.50 1.96
N ILE A 380 16.00 2.54 2.17
CA ILE A 380 15.04 1.89 1.29
C ILE A 380 15.08 2.56 -0.07
N THR A 381 15.31 1.77 -1.12
CA THR A 381 15.52 2.24 -2.48
C THR A 381 14.91 1.28 -3.49
N THR A 382 14.74 1.68 -4.75
CA THR A 382 14.37 0.73 -5.80
C THR A 382 15.52 -0.23 -6.12
N ILE A 383 15.18 -1.41 -6.60
CA ILE A 383 16.14 -2.43 -7.06
C ILE A 383 17.10 -1.86 -8.11
N ARG A 384 16.60 -1.03 -9.04
CA ARG A 384 17.44 -0.43 -10.10
C ARG A 384 18.52 0.49 -9.54
N GLN A 385 18.20 1.23 -8.49
CA GLN A 385 19.16 2.16 -7.89
C GLN A 385 20.17 1.43 -6.99
N MET A 386 19.77 0.39 -6.26
CA MET A 386 20.71 -0.43 -5.48
C MET A 386 21.59 -1.32 -6.38
N PHE A 387 21.03 -1.82 -7.48
CA PHE A 387 21.70 -2.68 -8.46
C PHE A 387 21.60 -2.09 -9.87
N PRO A 388 22.38 -1.04 -10.21
CA PRO A 388 22.32 -0.38 -11.52
C PRO A 388 22.59 -1.31 -12.71
N PHE A 389 23.31 -2.42 -12.48
CA PHE A 389 23.59 -3.42 -13.51
C PHE A 389 22.37 -4.30 -13.88
N SER A 390 21.27 -4.21 -13.12
CA SER A 390 20.02 -4.92 -13.43
C SER A 390 19.29 -4.35 -14.65
N GLU A 391 19.74 -3.21 -15.18
CA GLU A 391 19.35 -2.76 -16.51
C GLU A 391 19.98 -3.67 -17.58
N GLY A 392 19.19 -4.62 -18.07
CA GLY A 392 19.58 -5.38 -19.25
C GLY A 392 19.77 -4.45 -20.47
N PRO A 393 20.69 -4.77 -21.41
CA PRO A 393 20.91 -4.00 -22.65
C PRO A 393 19.74 -4.11 -23.67
N SER A 394 18.51 -4.31 -23.21
CA SER A 394 17.31 -4.53 -24.05
C SER A 394 16.39 -3.32 -24.22
N SER A 395 16.69 -2.16 -23.63
CA SER A 395 15.96 -0.89 -23.90
C SER A 395 16.61 0.01 -24.96
N ARG A 396 17.72 -0.44 -25.58
CA ARG A 396 18.30 0.18 -26.79
C ARG A 396 18.43 -0.84 -27.90
N ARG A 397 17.35 -1.08 -28.64
CA ARG A 397 17.43 -1.64 -30.00
C ARG A 397 16.46 -0.94 -30.93
N GLY A 398 17.03 -0.25 -31.91
CA GLY A 398 16.60 -0.19 -33.32
C GLY A 398 15.34 0.59 -33.63
#